data_AF-A0A7K4I6G4-F1
#
_entry.id   AF-A0A7K4I6G4-F1
#
_cell.length_a   1.000
_cell.length_b   1.000
_cell.length_c   1.000
_cell.angle_alpha   90.00
_cell.angle_beta   90.00
_cell.angle_gamma   90.00
#
_symmetry.space_group_name_H-M   'P 1'
#
loop_
_entity.id
_entity.type
_entity.pdbx_description
1 polymer ?
#
loop_
_entity_poly.entity_id
_entity_poly.type
_entity_poly.pdbx_seq_one_letter_code
_entity_poly.pdbx_strand_id
1 'polypeptide(L)'
;MLREAQEVVKKISYEAHKKEIFTSSFFITLLAEQVGQVAEKYIAEGRLGKEIEVDIADIMVVNLAYLNWLDKDATEAFRKSLEKHEKAIKRFIVQRKK
;
A
#
# COMPACT_ATOMS: atom_id res chain seq x y z
N MET A 1 14.61 -6.11 -0.85
CA MET A 1 13.77 -5.13 -0.13
C MET A 1 12.28 -5.47 -0.16
N LEU A 2 11.51 -5.25 -1.24
CA LEU A 2 10.06 -5.50 -1.22
C LEU A 2 9.67 -6.96 -0.92
N ARG A 3 10.37 -7.92 -1.55
CA ARG A 3 10.19 -9.34 -1.27
C ARG A 3 10.47 -9.69 0.21
N GLU A 4 11.54 -9.15 0.78
CA GLU A 4 11.89 -9.41 2.18
C GLU A 4 10.84 -8.82 3.13
N ALA A 5 10.39 -7.59 2.88
CA ALA A 5 9.31 -6.97 3.64
C ALA A 5 8.02 -7.77 3.52
N GLN A 6 7.68 -8.24 2.32
CA GLN A 6 6.51 -9.09 2.08
C GLN A 6 6.59 -10.40 2.90
N GLU A 7 7.75 -11.06 2.93
CA GLU A 7 7.96 -12.28 3.72
C GLU A 7 7.85 -12.02 5.23
N VAL A 8 8.35 -10.87 5.71
CA VAL A 8 8.18 -10.48 7.13
C VAL A 8 6.71 -10.29 7.45
N VAL A 9 5.95 -9.55 6.63
CA VAL A 9 4.50 -9.38 6.82
C VAL A 9 3.78 -10.73 6.75
N LYS A 10 4.19 -11.62 5.85
CA LYS A 10 3.62 -12.97 5.72
C LYS A 10 3.75 -13.75 7.03
N LYS A 11 4.92 -13.72 7.66
CA LYS A 11 5.17 -14.39 8.95
C LYS A 11 4.29 -13.86 10.09
N ILE A 12 3.92 -12.58 10.04
CA ILE A 12 3.15 -11.93 11.10
C ILE A 12 1.66 -12.27 11.01
N SER A 13 1.06 -12.19 9.82
CA SER A 13 -0.41 -12.13 9.70
C SER A 13 -1.04 -13.11 8.72
N TYR A 14 -0.27 -13.84 7.91
CA TYR A 14 -0.82 -14.66 6.83
C TYR A 14 -1.75 -15.77 7.32
N GLU A 15 -1.34 -16.57 8.31
CA GLU A 15 -2.16 -17.69 8.79
C GLU A 15 -3.46 -17.21 9.45
N ALA A 16 -3.41 -16.11 10.20
CA ALA A 16 -4.60 -15.49 10.78
C ALA A 16 -5.56 -15.00 9.69
N HIS A 17 -5.05 -14.24 8.70
CA HIS A 17 -5.88 -13.74 7.61
C HIS A 17 -6.46 -14.86 6.74
N LYS A 18 -5.67 -15.90 6.45
CA LYS A 18 -6.11 -17.03 5.63
C LYS A 18 -7.27 -17.80 6.26
N LYS A 19 -7.30 -17.87 7.60
CA LYS A 19 -8.34 -18.57 8.36
C LYS A 19 -9.60 -17.73 8.55
N GLU A 20 -9.44 -16.45 8.85
CA GLU A 20 -10.54 -15.61 9.35
C GLU A 20 -11.10 -14.65 8.27
N ILE A 21 -10.38 -14.41 7.18
CA ILE A 21 -10.77 -13.44 6.13
C ILE A 21 -11.17 -14.15 4.84
N PHE A 22 -12.41 -13.88 4.39
CA PHE A 22 -13.01 -14.54 3.24
C PHE A 22 -13.11 -13.65 2.00
N THR A 23 -12.93 -12.33 2.16
CA THR A 23 -13.15 -11.36 1.09
C THR A 23 -12.13 -10.23 1.14
N SER A 24 -11.90 -9.62 -0.02
CA SER A 24 -11.10 -8.41 -0.18
C SER A 24 -11.59 -7.22 0.65
N SER A 25 -12.87 -7.18 1.04
CA SER A 25 -13.46 -6.04 1.75
C SER A 25 -12.75 -5.74 3.07
N PHE A 26 -12.26 -6.77 3.77
CA PHE A 26 -11.46 -6.58 4.98
C PHE A 26 -10.23 -5.70 4.75
N PHE A 27 -9.42 -6.04 3.74
CA PHE A 27 -8.21 -5.27 3.42
C PHE A 27 -8.53 -3.88 2.88
N ILE A 28 -9.62 -3.73 2.12
CA ILE A 28 -10.08 -2.40 1.67
C ILE A 28 -10.49 -1.53 2.85
N THR A 29 -11.19 -2.08 3.84
CA THR A 29 -11.53 -1.37 5.07
C THR A 29 -10.28 -0.96 5.84
N LEU A 30 -9.31 -1.86 6.02
CA LEU A 30 -8.03 -1.53 6.68
C LEU A 30 -7.27 -0.43 5.93
N LEU A 31 -7.22 -0.47 4.60
CA LEU A 31 -6.60 0.59 3.81
C LEU A 31 -7.29 1.94 4.04
N ALA A 32 -8.63 1.95 4.08
CA ALA A 32 -9.39 3.18 4.33
C ALA A 32 -9.13 3.73 5.74
N GLU A 33 -8.99 2.86 6.74
CA GLU A 33 -8.61 3.24 8.10
C GLU A 33 -7.25 3.94 8.15
N GLN A 34 -6.21 3.34 7.55
CA GLN A 34 -4.86 3.94 7.55
C GLN A 34 -4.83 5.27 6.80
N VAL A 35 -5.54 5.38 5.66
CA VAL A 35 -5.69 6.65 4.94
C VAL A 35 -6.40 7.71 5.79
N GLY A 36 -7.41 7.30 6.58
CA GLY A 36 -8.10 8.18 7.52
C GLY A 36 -7.17 8.74 8.60
N GLN A 37 -6.30 7.91 9.17
CA GLN A 37 -5.32 8.31 10.17
C GLN A 37 -4.30 9.32 9.61
N VAL A 38 -3.78 9.08 8.39
CA VAL A 38 -2.94 10.03 7.68
C VAL A 38 -3.66 11.37 7.50
N ALA A 39 -4.93 11.35 7.08
CA ALA A 39 -5.71 12.55 6.86
C ALA A 39 -5.96 13.33 8.17
N GLU A 40 -6.27 12.64 9.26
CA GLU A 40 -6.47 13.25 10.58
C GLU A 40 -5.21 14.01 11.04
N LYS A 41 -4.05 13.35 11.01
CA LYS A 41 -2.78 13.98 11.38
C LYS A 41 -2.42 15.14 10.46
N TYR A 42 -2.64 14.98 9.16
CA TYR A 42 -2.38 16.04 8.19
C TYR A 42 -3.28 17.26 8.39
N ILE A 43 -4.55 17.08 8.78
CA ILE A 43 -5.45 18.20 9.09
C ILE A 43 -5.00 18.93 10.35
N ALA A 44 -4.53 18.20 11.38
CA ALA A 44 -4.10 18.78 12.64
C ALA A 44 -2.79 19.57 12.53
N GLU A 45 -1.77 19.00 11.88
CA GLU A 45 -0.38 19.50 11.93
C GLU A 45 0.29 19.61 10.54
N GLY A 46 -0.45 19.35 9.46
CA GLY A 46 0.07 19.32 8.11
C GLY A 46 1.16 18.25 7.94
N ARG A 47 2.18 18.57 7.15
CA ARG A 47 3.32 17.67 6.92
C ARG A 47 4.21 17.45 8.16
N LEU A 48 3.99 18.17 9.25
CA LEU A 48 4.75 18.04 10.50
C LEU A 48 4.03 17.14 11.51
N GLY A 49 2.88 16.56 11.13
CA GLY A 49 2.14 15.60 11.93
C GLY A 49 3.05 14.52 12.49
N LYS A 50 3.06 14.40 13.82
CA LYS A 50 3.87 13.40 14.51
C LYS A 50 3.58 11.99 13.97
N GLU A 51 4.64 11.29 13.56
CA GLU A 51 4.57 9.90 13.07
C GLU A 51 3.65 9.71 11.85
N ILE A 52 3.41 10.76 11.05
CA ILE A 52 2.60 10.64 9.82
C ILE A 52 3.25 9.68 8.81
N GLU A 53 4.58 9.56 8.84
CA GLU A 53 5.32 8.60 8.04
C GLU A 53 5.04 7.14 8.43
N VAL A 54 4.68 6.89 9.70
CA VAL A 54 4.32 5.55 10.20
C VAL A 54 2.95 5.16 9.62
N ASP A 55 1.96 6.04 9.70
CA ASP A 55 0.63 5.77 9.13
C ASP A 55 0.70 5.58 7.60
N ILE A 56 1.58 6.32 6.92
CA ILE A 56 1.87 6.09 5.50
C ILE A 56 2.50 4.71 5.28
N ALA A 57 3.42 4.29 6.15
CA ALA A 57 4.02 2.95 6.07
C ALA A 57 2.99 1.85 6.37
N ASP A 58 2.01 2.09 7.24
CA ASP A 58 0.94 1.14 7.53
C ASP A 58 0.09 0.85 6.30
N ILE A 59 -0.16 1.85 5.45
CA ILE A 59 -0.78 1.62 4.12
C ILE A 59 0.06 0.62 3.31
N MET A 60 1.39 0.72 3.34
CA MET A 60 2.28 -0.22 2.64
C MET A 60 2.19 -1.63 3.25
N VAL A 61 2.18 -1.73 4.58
CA VAL A 61 2.06 -3.01 5.30
C VAL A 61 0.74 -3.70 4.98
N VAL A 62 -0.38 -2.98 4.98
CA VAL A 62 -1.70 -3.53 4.62
C VAL A 62 -1.70 -4.03 3.18
N ASN A 63 -1.09 -3.30 2.24
CA ASN A 63 -0.96 -3.75 0.84
C ASN A 63 -0.15 -5.05 0.72
N LEU A 64 0.96 -5.18 1.47
CA LEU A 64 1.75 -6.41 1.48
C LEU A 64 0.97 -7.58 2.11
N ALA A 65 0.24 -7.34 3.19
CA ALA A 65 -0.60 -8.34 3.83
C ALA A 65 -1.70 -8.82 2.86
N TYR A 66 -2.30 -7.89 2.12
CA TYR A 66 -3.33 -8.21 1.14
C TYR A 66 -2.76 -8.99 -0.06
N LEU A 67 -1.60 -8.60 -0.59
CA LEU A 67 -0.92 -9.36 -1.65
C LEU A 67 -0.53 -10.76 -1.20
N ASN A 68 -0.08 -10.92 0.06
CA ASN A 68 0.16 -12.22 0.65
C ASN A 68 -1.13 -13.06 0.70
N TRP A 69 -2.23 -12.50 1.18
CA TRP A 69 -3.53 -13.21 1.22
C TRP A 69 -4.01 -13.63 -0.17
N LEU A 70 -3.73 -12.84 -1.21
CA LEU A 70 -4.00 -13.19 -2.61
C LEU A 70 -2.97 -14.15 -3.24
N ASP A 71 -1.96 -14.57 -2.48
CA ASP A 71 -0.78 -15.32 -2.95
C ASP A 71 -0.12 -14.68 -4.20
N LYS A 72 0.10 -13.35 -4.16
CA LYS A 72 0.75 -12.58 -5.23
C LYS A 72 2.10 -12.03 -4.80
N ASP A 73 3.07 -12.09 -5.71
CA ASP A 73 4.40 -11.51 -5.49
C ASP A 73 4.36 -9.97 -5.60
N ALA A 74 4.77 -9.29 -4.53
CA ALA A 74 4.75 -7.84 -4.45
C ALA A 74 5.81 -7.19 -5.35
N THR A 75 6.95 -7.85 -5.58
CA THR A 75 8.03 -7.29 -6.41
C THR A 75 7.57 -7.19 -7.88
N GLU A 76 6.95 -8.25 -8.39
CA GLU A 76 6.40 -8.31 -9.74
C GLU A 76 5.19 -7.39 -9.91
N ALA A 77 4.29 -7.33 -8.92
CA ALA A 77 3.18 -6.38 -8.92
C ALA A 77 3.68 -4.92 -8.97
N PHE A 78 4.68 -4.60 -8.14
CA PHE A 78 5.28 -3.27 -8.09
C PHE A 78 5.99 -2.92 -9.40
N ARG A 79 6.78 -3.85 -9.98
CA ARG A 79 7.43 -3.67 -11.30
C ARG A 79 6.43 -3.30 -12.39
N LYS A 80 5.31 -4.03 -12.48
CA LYS A 80 4.23 -3.73 -13.43
C LYS A 80 3.58 -2.37 -13.18
N SER A 81 3.42 -1.99 -11.91
CA SER A 81 2.87 -0.69 -11.53
C SER A 81 3.81 0.46 -11.92
N LEU A 82 5.13 0.29 -11.71
CA LEU A 82 6.15 1.27 -12.11
C LEU A 82 6.15 1.52 -13.61
N GLU A 83 6.09 0.47 -14.44
CA GLU A 83 6.01 0.63 -15.90
C GLU A 83 4.76 1.42 -16.33
N LYS A 84 3.62 1.19 -15.67
CA LYS A 84 2.38 1.95 -15.92
C LYS A 84 2.56 3.41 -15.51
N HIS A 85 3.16 3.66 -14.34
CA HIS A 85 3.44 4.99 -13.83
C HIS A 85 4.36 5.77 -14.78
N GLU A 86 5.47 5.16 -15.22
CA GLU A 86 6.40 5.78 -16.17
C GLU A 86 5.70 6.16 -17.49
N LYS A 87 4.86 5.26 -18.04
CA LYS A 87 4.06 5.55 -19.23
C LYS A 87 3.08 6.71 -19.01
N ALA A 88 2.45 6.78 -17.85
CA ALA A 88 1.52 7.87 -17.51
C ALA A 88 2.24 9.22 -17.44
N ILE A 89 3.40 9.28 -16.79
CA ILE A 89 4.21 10.51 -16.70
C ILE A 89 4.70 10.96 -18.07
N LYS A 90 5.19 10.04 -18.92
CA LYS A 90 5.59 10.38 -20.30
C LYS A 90 4.44 11.00 -21.09
N ARG A 91 3.23 10.43 -21.01
CA ARG A 91 2.04 10.97 -21.67
C ARG A 91 1.67 12.36 -21.15
N PHE A 92 1.71 12.56 -19.83
CA PHE A 92 1.42 13.84 -19.20
C PHE A 92 2.36 14.95 -19.67
N ILE A 93 3.67 14.67 -19.75
CA ILE A 93 4.67 15.64 -20.23
C ILE A 93 4.43 15.99 -21.71
N VAL A 94 4.13 15.00 -22.56
CA VAL A 94 3.86 15.24 -23.99
C VAL A 94 2.61 16.09 -24.19
N GLN A 95 1.54 15.84 -23.41
CA GLN A 95 0.31 16.63 -23.47
C GLN A 95 0.53 18.09 -23.07
N ARG A 96 1.38 18.36 -22.07
CA ARG A 96 1.73 19.73 -21.66
C ARG A 96 2.55 20.52 -22.68
N LYS A 97 3.16 19.85 -23.66
CA LYS A 97 3.97 20.49 -24.72
C LYS A 97 3.18 20.77 -26.01
N LYS A 98 1.94 20.31 -26.10
CA LYS A 98 0.98 20.65 -27.16
C LYS A 98 0.12 21.82 -26.70
#